data_AF-A0AA37QZN4-F1
#
_entry.id   AF-A0AA37QZN4-F1
#
_cell.length_a   1.000
_cell.length_b   1.000
_cell.length_c   1.000
_cell.angle_alpha   90.00
_cell.angle_beta   90.00
_cell.angle_gamma   90.00
#
_symmetry.space_group_name_H-M   'P 1'
#
loop_
_entity.id
_entity.type
_entity.pdbx_description
1 polymer ?
#
loop_
_entity_poly.entity_id
_entity_poly.type
_entity_poly.pdbx_seq_one_letter_code
_entity_poly.pdbx_strand_id
1 'polypeptide(L)'
;MGMMIKDSTTLDILVQLNRRFEAEALPEMVELQREFGVFSLQHGLQQSFALLGIVPQDWTERRRWYRFLEHLRTYTSDLAGVNGHDRVIKAFKDDLESEKALPVSIVCHSAAKDPRVTVSHGRPVVFSLETHVIVSIPTTPGREARENLAEEARTRRVQKRGKK
;
A
#
# COMPACT_ATOMS: atom_id res chain seq x y z
N MET A 1 -3.19 7.05 1.48
CA MET A 1 -2.49 7.85 0.43
C MET A 1 -2.94 9.33 0.35
N GLY A 2 -4.22 9.65 0.47
CA GLY A 2 -4.82 10.90 -0.05
C GLY A 2 -4.25 12.27 0.36
N MET A 3 -3.55 12.44 1.48
CA MET A 3 -2.82 13.69 1.76
C MET A 3 -1.36 13.70 1.33
N MET A 4 -0.76 12.51 1.29
CA MET A 4 0.67 12.36 1.07
C MET A 4 1.01 12.44 -0.41
N ILE A 5 0.14 11.90 -1.26
CA ILE A 5 0.32 11.77 -2.71
C ILE A 5 -0.96 12.27 -3.41
N LYS A 6 -0.83 12.81 -4.61
CA LYS A 6 -1.99 13.19 -5.44
C LYS A 6 -2.87 11.98 -5.78
N ASP A 7 -4.16 12.22 -5.97
CA ASP A 7 -5.12 11.18 -6.36
C ASP A 7 -4.75 10.57 -7.72
N SER A 8 -4.39 11.39 -8.71
CA SER A 8 -3.96 10.90 -10.03
C SER A 8 -2.72 10.00 -9.93
N THR A 9 -1.72 10.42 -9.16
CA THR A 9 -0.51 9.61 -8.91
C THR A 9 -0.83 8.31 -8.19
N THR A 10 -1.78 8.33 -7.25
CA THR A 10 -2.24 7.11 -6.58
C THR A 10 -2.82 6.12 -7.59
N LEU A 11 -3.70 6.58 -8.49
CA LEU A 11 -4.27 5.74 -9.54
C LEU A 11 -3.18 5.18 -10.48
N ASP A 12 -2.25 6.02 -10.93
CA ASP A 12 -1.15 5.59 -11.79
C ASP A 12 -0.29 4.50 -11.15
N ILE A 13 0.01 4.64 -9.85
CA ILE A 13 0.80 3.65 -9.10
C ILE A 13 0.02 2.34 -8.91
N LEU A 14 -1.28 2.41 -8.63
CA LEU A 14 -2.11 1.21 -8.54
C LEU A 14 -2.13 0.45 -9.88
N VAL A 15 -2.19 1.16 -11.01
CA VAL A 15 -2.09 0.54 -12.34
C VAL A 15 -0.73 -0.12 -12.54
N GLN A 16 0.37 0.55 -12.21
CA GLN A 16 1.72 -0.03 -12.31
C GLN A 16 1.87 -1.28 -11.45
N LEU A 17 1.41 -1.24 -10.19
CA LEU A 17 1.42 -2.37 -9.27
C LEU A 17 0.64 -3.54 -9.85
N ASN A 18 -0.64 -3.33 -10.17
CA ASN A 18 -1.52 -4.42 -10.60
C ASN A 18 -1.07 -5.02 -11.93
N ARG A 19 -0.49 -4.23 -12.83
CA ARG A 19 0.09 -4.74 -14.08
C ARG A 19 1.36 -5.55 -13.85
N ARG A 20 2.21 -5.17 -12.88
CA ARG A 20 3.46 -5.90 -12.60
C ARG A 20 3.21 -7.28 -12.00
N PHE A 21 2.07 -7.47 -11.34
CA PHE A 21 1.68 -8.70 -10.65
C PHE A 21 0.41 -9.34 -11.23
N GLU A 22 0.08 -9.03 -12.48
CA GLU A 22 -0.99 -9.72 -13.22
C GLU A 22 -0.54 -11.11 -13.67
N ALA A 23 -1.49 -11.98 -14.03
CA ALA A 23 -1.23 -13.39 -14.35
C ALA A 23 -0.15 -13.61 -15.42
N GLU A 24 -0.12 -12.77 -16.46
CA GLU A 24 0.85 -12.88 -17.55
C GLU A 24 2.27 -12.46 -17.13
N ALA A 25 2.39 -11.52 -16.19
CA ALA A 25 3.67 -11.01 -15.70
C ALA A 25 4.20 -11.77 -14.46
N LEU A 26 3.34 -12.53 -13.78
CA LEU A 26 3.63 -13.20 -12.52
C LEU A 26 4.81 -14.18 -12.59
N PRO A 27 5.00 -15.01 -13.65
CA PRO A 27 6.13 -15.93 -13.71
C PRO A 27 7.48 -15.21 -13.62
N GLU A 28 7.63 -14.05 -14.28
CA GLU A 28 8.85 -13.24 -14.16
C GLU A 28 9.07 -12.77 -12.71
N MET A 29 8.00 -12.38 -12.03
CA MET A 29 8.09 -11.92 -10.65
C MET A 29 8.45 -13.03 -9.67
N VAL A 30 7.97 -14.26 -9.89
CA VAL A 30 8.36 -15.45 -9.11
C VAL A 30 9.85 -15.72 -9.29
N GLU A 31 10.36 -15.69 -10.52
CA GLU A 31 11.79 -15.89 -10.79
C GLU A 31 12.65 -14.77 -10.16
N LEU A 32 12.23 -13.50 -10.29
CA LEU A 32 12.92 -12.38 -9.64
C LEU A 32 12.93 -12.52 -8.11
N GLN A 33 11.83 -12.96 -7.51
CA GLN A 33 11.77 -13.22 -6.07
C GLN A 33 12.71 -14.36 -5.69
N ARG A 34 12.73 -15.46 -6.45
CA ARG A 34 13.59 -16.62 -6.18
C ARG A 34 15.07 -16.26 -6.23
N GLU A 35 15.50 -15.53 -7.27
CA GLU A 35 16.92 -15.23 -7.49
C GLU A 35 17.43 -14.09 -6.60
N PHE A 36 16.60 -13.07 -6.35
CA PHE A 36 17.05 -11.83 -5.70
C PHE A 36 16.39 -11.52 -4.36
N GLY A 37 15.35 -12.25 -3.96
CA GLY A 37 14.62 -11.98 -2.73
C GLY A 37 14.05 -10.56 -2.68
N VAL A 38 13.52 -10.07 -3.81
CA VAL A 38 13.04 -8.69 -4.02
C VAL A 38 12.15 -8.20 -2.87
N PHE A 39 11.27 -9.07 -2.39
CA PHE A 39 10.46 -8.85 -1.19
C PHE A 39 11.04 -9.67 -0.04
N SER A 40 11.70 -8.97 0.88
CA SER A 40 12.18 -9.52 2.14
C SER A 40 12.21 -8.42 3.19
N LEU A 41 12.23 -8.77 4.48
CA LEU A 41 12.32 -7.76 5.55
C LEU A 41 13.69 -7.05 5.60
N GLN A 42 14.66 -7.50 4.80
CA GLN A 42 15.96 -6.83 4.65
C GLN A 42 15.88 -5.62 3.70
N HIS A 43 14.85 -5.56 2.85
CA HIS A 43 14.64 -4.49 1.88
C HIS A 43 13.27 -3.85 2.09
N GLY A 44 13.24 -2.52 2.27
CA GLY A 44 11.98 -1.81 2.44
C GLY A 44 11.15 -1.78 1.14
N LEU A 45 9.84 -1.55 1.24
CA LEU A 45 8.95 -1.43 0.08
C LEU A 45 9.45 -0.37 -0.91
N GLN A 46 10.08 0.71 -0.41
CA GLN A 46 10.71 1.71 -1.25
C GLN A 46 11.76 1.09 -2.19
N GLN A 47 12.65 0.24 -1.65
CA GLN A 47 13.72 -0.38 -2.42
C GLN A 47 13.15 -1.41 -3.40
N SER A 48 12.25 -2.28 -2.94
CA SER A 48 11.61 -3.28 -3.80
C SER A 48 10.86 -2.65 -4.96
N PHE A 49 10.03 -1.63 -4.71
CA PHE A 49 9.28 -0.97 -5.78
C PHE A 49 10.16 -0.10 -6.68
N ALA A 50 11.20 0.53 -6.16
CA ALA A 50 12.17 1.25 -7.00
C ALA A 50 12.92 0.30 -7.95
N LEU A 51 13.33 -0.87 -7.45
CA LEU A 51 14.00 -1.91 -8.26
C LEU A 51 13.10 -2.39 -9.41
N LEU A 52 11.80 -2.53 -9.15
CA LEU A 52 10.81 -2.96 -10.14
C LEU A 52 10.30 -1.83 -11.05
N GLY A 53 10.81 -0.60 -10.89
CA GLY A 53 10.37 0.56 -11.67
C GLY A 53 8.96 1.07 -11.32
N ILE A 54 8.39 0.63 -10.20
CA ILE A 54 7.07 1.05 -9.70
C ILE A 54 7.22 2.38 -8.96
N VAL A 55 7.30 3.46 -9.72
CA VAL A 55 7.58 4.80 -9.21
C VAL A 55 6.79 5.86 -9.98
N PRO A 56 6.39 6.97 -9.34
CA PRO A 56 5.86 8.11 -10.06
C PRO A 56 6.89 8.67 -11.04
N GLN A 57 6.40 9.14 -12.20
CA GLN A 57 7.24 9.84 -13.18
C GLN A 57 7.69 11.20 -12.64
N ASP A 58 6.77 11.96 -12.03
CA ASP A 58 7.10 13.22 -11.37
C ASP A 58 7.98 12.98 -10.12
N TRP A 59 9.08 13.71 -10.04
CA TRP A 59 10.07 13.52 -8.98
C TRP A 59 9.59 13.98 -7.59
N THR A 60 8.73 15.00 -7.54
CA THR A 60 8.14 15.46 -6.28
C THR A 60 7.17 14.42 -5.74
N GLU A 61 6.34 13.86 -6.61
CA GLU A 61 5.43 12.77 -6.26
C GLU A 61 6.18 11.48 -5.95
N ARG A 62 7.32 11.20 -6.59
CA ARG A 62 8.17 10.04 -6.23
C ARG A 62 8.67 10.12 -4.79
N ARG A 63 9.13 11.29 -4.35
CA ARG A 63 9.52 11.50 -2.95
C ARG A 63 8.36 11.32 -1.99
N ARG A 64 7.17 11.77 -2.36
CA ARG A 64 5.93 11.59 -1.59
C ARG A 64 5.51 10.13 -1.51
N TRP A 65 5.63 9.39 -2.60
CA TRP A 65 5.42 7.95 -2.67
C TRP A 65 6.32 7.20 -1.70
N TYR A 66 7.62 7.48 -1.71
CA TYR A 66 8.55 6.84 -0.78
C TYR A 66 8.25 7.15 0.68
N ARG A 67 7.89 8.40 1.00
CA ARG A 67 7.43 8.74 2.36
C ARG A 67 6.16 7.99 2.74
N PHE A 68 5.23 7.81 1.82
CA PHE A 68 4.03 7.04 2.06
C PHE A 68 4.35 5.57 2.35
N LEU A 69 5.26 4.95 1.59
CA LEU A 69 5.70 3.57 1.82
C LEU A 69 6.29 3.40 3.22
N GLU A 70 7.14 4.32 3.67
CA GLU A 70 7.66 4.28 5.04
C GLU A 70 6.56 4.56 6.08
N HIS A 71 5.60 5.43 5.77
CA HIS A 71 4.48 5.71 6.66
C HIS A 71 3.58 4.49 6.91
N LEU A 72 3.56 3.49 6.01
CA LEU A 72 2.86 2.22 6.25
C LEU A 72 3.35 1.49 7.50
N ARG A 73 4.58 1.75 7.98
CA ARG A 73 5.07 1.20 9.25
C ARG A 73 4.27 1.68 10.46
N THR A 74 3.60 2.82 10.34
CA THR A 74 2.74 3.36 11.41
C THR A 74 1.35 2.74 11.41
N TYR A 75 0.99 2.02 10.34
CA TYR A 75 -0.31 1.38 10.22
C TYR A 75 -0.26 0.02 10.91
N THR A 76 -1.37 -0.35 11.52
CA THR A 76 -1.57 -1.73 11.98
C THR A 76 -1.91 -2.62 10.78
N SER A 77 -1.81 -3.94 10.95
CA SER A 77 -2.26 -4.90 9.95
C SER A 77 -3.28 -5.89 10.52
N ASP A 78 -3.84 -6.72 9.65
CA ASP A 78 -4.66 -7.88 10.00
C ASP A 78 -3.88 -9.00 10.70
N LEU A 79 -2.53 -8.95 10.71
CA LEU A 79 -1.68 -9.88 11.44
C LEU A 79 -1.17 -9.28 12.75
N ALA A 80 -1.35 -10.04 13.84
CA ALA A 80 -0.88 -9.62 15.16
C ALA A 80 0.65 -9.44 15.19
N GLY A 81 1.10 -8.31 15.72
CA GLY A 81 2.53 -7.98 15.84
C GLY A 81 3.20 -7.55 14.53
N VAL A 82 2.47 -7.46 13.42
CA VAL A 82 3.00 -7.05 12.12
C VAL A 82 2.42 -5.68 11.74
N ASN A 83 3.27 -4.72 11.40
CA ASN A 83 2.84 -3.41 10.91
C ASN A 83 2.42 -3.47 9.43
N GLY A 84 1.77 -2.42 8.93
CA GLY A 84 1.24 -2.37 7.58
C GLY A 84 2.30 -2.53 6.49
N HIS A 85 3.47 -1.92 6.65
CA HIS A 85 4.57 -2.05 5.70
C HIS A 85 5.05 -3.50 5.60
N ASP A 86 5.36 -4.12 6.74
CA ASP A 86 5.88 -5.48 6.78
C ASP A 86 4.80 -6.49 6.35
N ARG A 87 3.52 -6.18 6.58
CA ARG A 87 2.40 -6.98 6.08
C ARG A 87 2.36 -7.06 4.56
N VAL A 88 2.59 -5.94 3.86
CA VAL A 88 2.65 -5.91 2.40
C VAL A 88 3.84 -6.71 1.90
N ILE A 89 5.04 -6.51 2.47
CA ILE A 89 6.23 -7.30 2.10
C ILE A 89 5.95 -8.80 2.27
N LYS A 90 5.39 -9.18 3.42
CA LYS A 90 5.07 -10.57 3.71
C LYS A 90 4.05 -11.13 2.72
N ALA A 91 3.04 -10.35 2.33
CA ALA A 91 2.04 -10.77 1.35
C ALA A 91 2.68 -11.13 -0.01
N PHE A 92 3.53 -10.25 -0.54
CA PHE A 92 4.24 -10.53 -1.79
C PHE A 92 5.21 -11.70 -1.65
N LYS A 93 5.99 -11.75 -0.57
CA LYS A 93 6.96 -12.81 -0.34
C LYS A 93 6.28 -14.18 -0.25
N ASP A 94 5.28 -14.31 0.63
CA ASP A 94 4.58 -15.58 0.86
C ASP A 94 3.92 -16.11 -0.42
N ASP A 95 3.33 -15.22 -1.21
CA ASP A 95 2.64 -15.60 -2.44
C ASP A 95 3.62 -15.99 -3.56
N LEU A 96 4.64 -15.16 -3.83
CA LEU A 96 5.64 -15.42 -4.86
C LEU A 96 6.55 -16.63 -4.55
N GLU A 97 6.69 -17.00 -3.29
CA GLU A 97 7.43 -18.20 -2.85
C GLU A 97 6.53 -19.43 -2.67
N SER A 98 5.22 -19.29 -2.90
CA SER A 98 4.31 -20.43 -2.83
C SER A 98 4.45 -21.35 -4.04
N GLU A 99 4.03 -22.61 -3.89
CA GLU A 99 4.03 -23.59 -5.00
C GLU A 99 3.20 -23.12 -6.21
N LYS A 100 2.17 -22.31 -5.95
CA LYS A 100 1.27 -21.77 -6.96
C LYS A 100 0.91 -20.32 -6.62
N ALA A 101 1.83 -19.43 -6.95
CA ALA A 101 1.64 -17.99 -6.83
C ALA A 101 0.36 -17.54 -7.55
N LEU A 102 -0.36 -16.62 -6.93
CA LEU A 102 -1.54 -16.00 -7.51
C LEU A 102 -1.22 -14.57 -7.97
N PRO A 103 -1.98 -14.01 -8.92
CA PRO A 103 -1.84 -12.59 -9.22
C PRO A 103 -2.14 -11.74 -8.00
N VAL A 104 -1.47 -10.60 -7.86
CA VAL A 104 -1.66 -9.68 -6.72
C VAL A 104 -2.40 -8.44 -7.16
N SER A 105 -3.49 -8.12 -6.46
CA SER A 105 -4.25 -6.89 -6.65
C SER A 105 -4.11 -5.97 -5.44
N ILE A 106 -3.51 -4.81 -5.66
CA ILE A 106 -3.49 -3.73 -4.68
C ILE A 106 -4.74 -2.87 -4.87
N VAL A 107 -5.48 -2.70 -3.77
CA VAL A 107 -6.68 -1.88 -3.72
C VAL A 107 -6.63 -0.92 -2.54
N CYS A 108 -7.51 0.09 -2.56
CA CYS A 108 -7.70 1.00 -1.43
C CYS A 108 -9.05 0.77 -0.79
N HIS A 109 -9.11 0.89 0.54
CA HIS A 109 -10.37 0.95 1.27
C HIS A 109 -10.41 2.18 2.19
N SER A 110 -11.59 2.50 2.69
CA SER A 110 -11.76 3.62 3.62
C SER A 110 -11.12 3.30 4.96
N ALA A 111 -10.15 4.13 5.37
CA ALA A 111 -9.51 4.02 6.68
C ALA A 111 -10.49 4.19 7.86
N ALA A 112 -11.64 4.83 7.63
CA ALA A 112 -12.71 4.97 8.62
C ALA A 112 -13.46 3.65 8.88
N LYS A 113 -13.46 2.72 7.91
CA LYS A 113 -14.09 1.40 8.04
C LYS A 113 -13.16 0.38 8.65
N ASP A 114 -11.92 0.33 8.16
CA ASP A 114 -10.85 -0.48 8.73
C ASP A 114 -9.55 0.33 8.62
N PRO A 115 -8.86 0.64 9.73
CA PRO A 115 -7.62 1.40 9.69
C PRO A 115 -6.39 0.53 9.38
N ARG A 116 -6.57 -0.79 9.19
CA ARG A 116 -5.47 -1.75 9.02
C ARG A 116 -5.13 -1.98 7.55
N VAL A 117 -3.88 -2.31 7.28
CA VAL A 117 -3.54 -3.01 6.04
C VAL A 117 -4.03 -4.44 6.14
N THR A 118 -4.82 -4.89 5.17
CA THR A 118 -5.41 -6.23 5.16
C THR A 118 -5.02 -6.98 3.90
N VAL A 119 -4.98 -8.30 3.99
CA VAL A 119 -4.74 -9.17 2.84
C VAL A 119 -5.74 -10.31 2.86
N SER A 120 -6.39 -10.52 1.73
CA SER A 120 -7.39 -11.59 1.55
C SER A 120 -7.23 -12.23 0.18
N HIS A 121 -7.88 -13.37 -0.03
CA HIS A 121 -7.96 -13.99 -1.36
C HIS A 121 -9.35 -13.77 -1.93
N GLY A 122 -9.45 -13.41 -3.20
CA GLY A 122 -10.75 -13.19 -3.83
C GLY A 122 -10.66 -12.71 -5.26
N ARG A 123 -11.80 -12.25 -5.79
CA ARG A 123 -11.91 -11.72 -7.15
C ARG A 123 -11.96 -10.20 -7.09
N PRO A 124 -10.89 -9.50 -7.52
CA PRO A 124 -10.84 -8.04 -7.44
C PRO A 124 -11.73 -7.36 -8.49
N VAL A 125 -12.00 -8.06 -9.60
CA VAL A 125 -12.86 -7.60 -10.70
C VAL A 125 -14.03 -8.57 -10.92
N VAL A 126 -15.24 -8.03 -11.03
CA VAL A 126 -16.49 -8.82 -11.03
C VAL A 126 -16.67 -9.71 -12.26
N PHE A 127 -16.05 -9.36 -13.39
CA PHE A 127 -16.17 -10.10 -14.64
C PHE A 127 -15.10 -11.20 -14.81
N SER A 128 -14.09 -11.25 -13.93
CA SER A 128 -13.08 -12.31 -13.97
C SER A 128 -13.41 -13.42 -12.99
N LEU A 129 -13.03 -14.65 -13.33
CA LEU A 129 -13.08 -15.80 -12.43
C LEU A 129 -11.76 -15.99 -11.66
N GLU A 130 -10.73 -15.24 -12.01
CA GLU A 130 -9.38 -15.38 -11.46
C GLU A 130 -9.30 -14.90 -10.01
N THR A 131 -8.72 -15.75 -9.16
CA THR A 131 -8.51 -15.43 -7.74
C THR A 131 -7.15 -14.77 -7.58
N HIS A 132 -7.13 -13.66 -6.86
CA HIS A 132 -5.95 -12.86 -6.56
C HIS A 132 -5.69 -12.86 -5.06
N VAL A 133 -4.43 -12.62 -4.68
CA VAL A 133 -4.12 -12.05 -3.37
C VAL A 133 -4.46 -10.56 -3.43
N ILE A 134 -5.38 -10.11 -2.58
CA ILE A 134 -5.84 -8.73 -2.53
C ILE A 134 -5.15 -8.05 -1.34
N VAL A 135 -4.22 -7.13 -1.63
CA VAL A 135 -3.60 -6.28 -0.62
C VAL A 135 -4.38 -4.97 -0.54
N SER A 136 -5.06 -4.75 0.58
CA SER A 136 -5.91 -3.59 0.77
C SER A 136 -5.27 -2.55 1.67
N ILE A 137 -5.03 -1.36 1.14
CA ILE A 137 -4.38 -0.26 1.83
C ILE A 137 -5.42 0.76 2.33
N PRO A 138 -5.48 1.05 3.64
CA PRO A 138 -6.43 2.02 4.18
C PRO A 138 -6.04 3.42 3.73
N THR A 139 -7.01 4.15 3.19
CA THR A 139 -6.84 5.52 2.70
C THR A 139 -7.97 6.42 3.18
N THR A 140 -7.59 7.60 3.65
CA THR A 140 -8.50 8.73 3.85
C THR A 140 -8.38 9.68 2.65
N PRO A 141 -9.50 10.08 2.03
CA PRO A 141 -9.51 11.10 0.98
C PRO A 141 -8.77 12.38 1.41
N GLY A 142 -8.04 13.00 0.47
CA GLY A 142 -7.17 14.13 0.80
C GLY A 142 -7.91 15.34 1.37
N ARG A 143 -9.13 15.62 0.90
CA ARG A 143 -9.96 16.71 1.43
C ARG A 143 -10.37 16.43 2.88
N GLU A 144 -10.92 15.26 3.15
CA GLU A 144 -11.38 14.85 4.50
C GLU A 144 -10.22 14.90 5.49
N ALA A 145 -9.05 14.40 5.11
CA ALA A 145 -7.90 14.41 6.01
C ALA A 145 -7.39 15.84 6.33
N ARG A 146 -7.53 16.81 5.42
CA ARG A 146 -7.23 18.23 5.71
C ARG A 146 -8.25 18.83 6.68
N GLU A 147 -9.52 18.50 6.50
CA GLU A 147 -10.61 18.97 7.36
C GLU A 147 -10.42 18.44 8.79
N ASN A 148 -10.14 17.15 8.95
CA ASN A 148 -9.85 16.53 10.25
C ASN A 148 -8.68 17.22 10.98
N LEU A 149 -7.57 17.48 10.28
CA LEU A 149 -6.43 18.19 10.87
C LEU A 149 -6.76 19.63 11.26
N ALA A 150 -7.57 20.33 10.45
CA ALA A 150 -8.00 21.69 10.77
C ALA A 150 -8.89 21.70 12.02
N GLU A 151 -9.76 20.71 12.17
CA GLU A 151 -10.61 20.53 13.35
C GLU A 151 -9.77 20.18 14.59
N GLU A 152 -8.83 19.24 14.50
CA GLU A 152 -7.89 18.92 15.59
C GLU A 152 -7.06 20.15 16.03
N ALA A 153 -6.61 20.97 15.08
CA ALA A 153 -5.88 22.19 15.40
C ALA A 153 -6.78 23.22 16.13
N ARG A 154 -8.06 23.32 15.74
CA ARG A 154 -9.05 24.18 16.41
C ARG A 154 -9.32 23.70 17.83
N THR A 155 -9.57 22.40 18.04
CA THR A 155 -9.85 21.83 19.37
C THR A 155 -8.67 21.99 20.31
N ARG A 156 -7.43 21.72 19.85
CA ARG A 156 -6.20 21.95 20.63
C ARG A 156 -6.05 23.42 21.06
N ARG A 157 -6.38 24.38 20.19
CA ARG A 157 -6.33 25.82 20.51
C ARG A 157 -7.36 26.21 21.57
N VAL A 158 -8.58 25.67 21.50
CA VAL A 158 -9.63 25.92 22.50
C VAL A 158 -9.24 25.35 23.86
N GLN A 159 -8.75 24.12 23.91
CA GLN A 159 -8.28 23.48 25.15
C GLN A 159 -7.12 24.24 25.82
N LYS A 160 -6.20 24.81 25.02
CA LYS A 160 -5.09 25.62 25.54
C LYS A 160 -5.55 26.97 26.11
N ARG A 161 -6.66 27.53 25.61
CA ARG A 161 -7.24 28.79 26.09
C ARG A 161 -8.11 28.62 27.33
N GLY A 162 -8.80 27.48 27.49
CA GLY A 162 -9.60 27.18 28.68
C GLY A 162 -8.83 26.68 29.89
N LYS A 163 -7.50 26.47 29.76
CA LYS A 163 -6.58 26.13 30.88
C LYS A 163 -5.82 27.35 31.43
N LYS A 164 -6.14 28.56 30.95
CA LYS A 164 -5.66 29.84 31.50
C LYS A 164 -6.80 30.49 32.27
#